data_AF-A0A965M676-F1
#
_entry.id   AF-A0A965M676-F1
#
_cell.length_a   1.000
_cell.length_b   1.000
_cell.length_c   1.000
_cell.angle_alpha   90.00
_cell.angle_beta   90.00
_cell.angle_gamma   90.00
#
_symmetry.space_group_name_H-M   'P 1'
#
loop_
_entity.id
_entity.type
_entity.pdbx_description
1 polymer ?
#
loop_
_entity_poly.entity_id
_entity_poly.type
_entity_poly.pdbx_seq_one_letter_code
_entity_poly.pdbx_strand_id
1 'polypeptide(L)'
;MIIVLRPKTEEARVKQVEAEVRKLGYEPRVILGEIQTVIAAIGDERGHASLESLATWPQVESVLPVQRRYKLVAQEGRKSPTVVKANGVGIGGKEPFCLMAGPCSVESEEQLLTVARAAKKAGATFLRGGAFKPRTSPYEFQGLGE
;
A
#
# COMPACT_ATOMS: atom_id res chain seq x y z
N MET A 1 -16.61 -5.30 -1.83
CA MET A 1 -16.87 -3.84 -1.97
C MET A 1 -18.26 -3.47 -1.47
N ILE A 2 -18.50 -2.20 -1.15
CA ILE A 2 -19.82 -1.62 -0.89
C ILE A 2 -20.14 -0.70 -2.07
N ILE A 3 -21.26 -0.92 -2.73
CA ILE A 3 -21.75 -0.07 -3.82
C ILE A 3 -22.90 0.75 -3.24
N VAL A 4 -22.73 2.07 -3.25
CA VAL A 4 -23.72 3.01 -2.76
C VAL A 4 -24.51 3.53 -3.96
N LEU A 5 -25.83 3.35 -3.96
CA LEU A 5 -26.70 3.85 -5.03
C LEU A 5 -27.19 5.26 -4.71
N ARG A 6 -27.53 6.02 -5.76
CA ARG A 6 -28.12 7.35 -5.57
C ARG A 6 -29.51 7.25 -4.90
N PRO A 7 -29.94 8.29 -4.16
CA PRO A 7 -31.27 8.31 -3.54
C PRO A 7 -32.39 8.06 -4.56
N LYS A 8 -33.47 7.40 -4.12
CA LYS A 8 -34.66 7.10 -4.93
C LYS A 8 -34.38 6.32 -6.23
N THR A 9 -33.33 5.49 -6.24
CA THR A 9 -33.07 4.60 -7.37
C THR A 9 -34.20 3.57 -7.52
N GLU A 10 -34.78 3.48 -8.72
CA GLU A 10 -35.85 2.53 -9.05
C GLU A 10 -35.40 1.08 -8.91
N GLU A 11 -36.31 0.20 -8.50
CA GLU A 11 -36.03 -1.24 -8.28
C GLU A 11 -35.42 -1.91 -9.51
N ALA A 12 -35.86 -1.55 -10.72
CA ALA A 12 -35.29 -2.06 -11.97
C ALA A 12 -33.80 -1.73 -12.12
N ARG A 13 -33.38 -0.51 -11.73
CA ARG A 13 -31.98 -0.09 -11.78
C ARG A 13 -31.14 -0.73 -10.67
N VAL A 14 -31.73 -0.99 -9.50
CA VAL A 14 -31.08 -1.78 -8.44
C VAL A 14 -30.77 -3.19 -8.96
N LYS A 15 -31.75 -3.86 -9.60
CA LYS A 15 -31.59 -5.19 -10.19
C LYS A 15 -30.53 -5.23 -11.30
N GLN A 16 -30.39 -4.15 -12.09
CA GLN A 16 -29.31 -4.05 -13.08
C GLN A 16 -27.92 -4.06 -12.43
N VAL A 17 -27.73 -3.27 -11.36
CA VAL A 17 -26.45 -3.27 -10.63
C VAL A 17 -26.21 -4.63 -9.97
N GLU A 18 -27.25 -5.22 -9.37
CA GLU A 18 -27.16 -6.57 -8.77
C GLU A 18 -26.72 -7.63 -9.79
N ALA A 19 -27.30 -7.62 -10.99
CA ALA A 19 -26.97 -8.56 -12.06
C ALA A 19 -25.52 -8.40 -12.52
N GLU A 20 -25.04 -7.16 -12.66
CA GLU A 20 -23.64 -6.91 -13.04
C GLU A 20 -22.67 -7.35 -11.93
N VAL A 21 -23.01 -7.13 -10.66
CA VAL A 21 -22.22 -7.61 -9.51
C VAL A 21 -22.09 -9.14 -9.54
N ARG A 22 -23.18 -9.87 -9.81
CA ARG A 22 -23.16 -11.34 -9.99
C ARG A 22 -22.29 -11.76 -11.17
N LYS A 23 -22.44 -11.10 -12.31
CA LYS A 23 -21.68 -11.37 -13.53
C LYS A 23 -20.18 -11.17 -13.33
N LEU A 24 -19.79 -10.18 -12.53
CA LEU A 24 -18.39 -9.91 -12.20
C LEU A 24 -17.82 -10.84 -11.11
N GLY A 25 -18.63 -11.79 -10.61
CA GLY A 25 -18.20 -12.89 -9.75
C GLY A 25 -18.48 -12.72 -8.27
N TYR A 26 -19.20 -11.67 -7.86
CA TYR A 26 -19.51 -11.40 -6.45
C TYR A 26 -20.94 -11.84 -6.11
N GLU A 27 -21.19 -12.18 -4.85
CA GLU A 27 -22.53 -12.35 -4.30
C GLU A 27 -23.04 -10.99 -3.80
N PRO A 28 -24.07 -10.39 -4.43
CA PRO A 28 -24.64 -9.14 -3.95
C PRO A 28 -25.58 -9.38 -2.77
N ARG A 29 -25.49 -8.52 -1.75
CA ARG A 29 -26.51 -8.35 -0.72
C ARG A 29 -27.03 -6.93 -0.75
N VAL A 30 -28.30 -6.79 -1.13
CA VAL A 30 -28.99 -5.51 -1.20
C VAL A 30 -29.53 -5.14 0.18
N ILE A 31 -29.25 -3.91 0.61
CA ILE A 31 -29.73 -3.31 1.85
C ILE A 31 -30.54 -2.09 1.43
N LEU A 32 -31.86 -2.18 1.61
CA LEU A 32 -32.80 -1.10 1.34
C LEU A 32 -32.85 -0.20 2.59
N GLY A 33 -32.14 0.93 2.55
CA GLY A 33 -32.26 1.96 3.58
C GLY A 33 -33.41 2.93 3.27
N GLU A 34 -33.88 3.63 4.30
CA GLU A 34 -34.96 4.63 4.17
C GLU A 34 -34.61 5.78 3.22
N ILE A 35 -33.34 6.18 3.19
CA ILE A 35 -32.82 7.27 2.36
C ILE A 35 -32.05 6.73 1.15
N GLN A 36 -31.32 5.63 1.33
CA GLN A 36 -30.32 5.17 0.38
C GLN A 36 -30.25 3.64 0.32
N THR A 37 -30.10 3.11 -0.90
CA THR A 37 -29.88 1.68 -1.12
C THR A 37 -28.39 1.40 -1.26
N VAL A 38 -27.94 0.35 -0.59
CA VAL A 38 -26.55 -0.10 -0.60
C VAL A 38 -26.50 -1.55 -1.05
N ILE A 39 -25.52 -1.90 -1.89
CA ILE A 39 -25.25 -3.27 -2.30
C ILE A 39 -23.87 -3.68 -1.77
N ALA A 40 -23.84 -4.60 -0.82
CA ALA A 40 -22.60 -5.23 -0.40
C ALA A 40 -22.25 -6.34 -1.40
N ALA A 41 -21.13 -6.19 -2.09
CA ALA A 41 -20.58 -7.21 -2.98
C ALA A 41 -19.60 -8.11 -2.21
N ILE A 42 -20.06 -9.33 -1.89
CA ILE A 42 -19.31 -10.34 -1.14
C ILE A 42 -18.48 -11.18 -2.12
N GLY A 43 -17.18 -11.28 -1.86
CA GLY A 43 -16.22 -12.01 -2.69
C GLY A 43 -14.79 -11.50 -2.44
N ASP A 44 -13.79 -12.24 -2.92
CA ASP A 44 -12.39 -11.79 -2.87
C ASP A 44 -12.05 -10.98 -4.13
N GLU A 45 -11.73 -9.69 -3.95
CA GLU A 45 -11.38 -8.77 -5.04
C GLU A 45 -10.15 -9.22 -5.84
N ARG A 46 -9.37 -10.21 -5.35
CA ARG A 46 -8.23 -10.80 -6.09
C ARG A 46 -8.64 -11.80 -7.17
N GLY A 47 -9.77 -12.49 -6.97
CA GLY A 47 -10.24 -13.55 -7.87
C GLY A 47 -11.29 -13.11 -8.88
N HIS A 48 -11.73 -11.85 -8.78
CA HIS A 48 -12.86 -11.32 -9.51
C HIS A 48 -12.50 -10.01 -10.21
N ALA A 49 -13.30 -9.64 -11.20
CA ALA A 49 -13.13 -8.36 -11.89
C ALA A 49 -13.36 -7.18 -10.92
N SER A 50 -12.74 -6.04 -11.18
CA SER A 50 -12.95 -4.84 -10.37
C SER A 50 -14.37 -4.31 -10.56
N LEU A 51 -15.05 -4.00 -9.45
CA LEU A 51 -16.37 -3.33 -9.46
C LEU A 51 -16.25 -1.81 -9.58
N GLU A 52 -15.02 -1.25 -9.63
CA GLU A 52 -14.80 0.20 -9.74
C GLU A 52 -15.45 0.79 -10.99
N SER A 53 -15.61 0.01 -12.07
CA SER A 53 -16.28 0.44 -13.30
C SER A 53 -17.74 0.86 -13.04
N LEU A 54 -18.40 0.27 -12.04
CA LEU A 54 -19.77 0.63 -11.65
C LEU A 54 -19.86 2.06 -11.12
N ALA A 55 -18.76 2.68 -10.65
CA ALA A 55 -18.78 4.06 -10.19
C ALA A 55 -19.14 5.06 -11.31
N THR A 56 -19.03 4.65 -12.57
CA THR A 56 -19.43 5.45 -13.74
C THR A 56 -20.92 5.33 -14.09
N TRP A 57 -21.65 4.41 -13.46
CA TRP A 57 -23.05 4.16 -13.79
C TRP A 57 -23.95 5.25 -13.21
N PRO A 58 -24.98 5.73 -13.95
CA PRO A 58 -25.82 6.85 -13.52
C PRO A 58 -26.52 6.63 -12.17
N GLN A 59 -26.90 5.40 -11.84
CA GLN A 59 -27.57 5.03 -10.59
C GLN A 59 -26.62 4.77 -9.41
N VAL A 60 -25.31 4.72 -9.66
CA VAL A 60 -24.28 4.50 -8.63
C VAL A 60 -23.76 5.86 -8.18
N GLU A 61 -23.62 6.02 -6.86
CA GLU A 61 -23.02 7.19 -6.23
C GLU A 61 -21.54 6.96 -5.96
N SER A 62 -21.20 5.80 -5.38
CA SER A 62 -19.81 5.43 -5.13
C SER A 62 -19.62 3.92 -4.99
N VAL A 63 -18.39 3.47 -5.20
CA VAL A 63 -17.96 2.09 -4.96
C VAL A 63 -16.80 2.14 -3.97
N LEU A 64 -17.01 1.58 -2.78
CA LEU A 64 -16.08 1.63 -1.67
C LEU A 64 -15.46 0.25 -1.42
N PRO A 65 -14.12 0.12 -1.40
CA PRO A 65 -13.48 -1.12 -1.01
C PRO A 65 -13.71 -1.38 0.48
N VAL A 66 -14.11 -2.60 0.83
CA VAL A 66 -14.18 -3.04 2.24
C VAL A 66 -12.87 -3.70 2.65
N GLN A 67 -12.24 -4.42 1.72
CA GLN A 67 -10.97 -5.08 1.96
C GLN A 67 -9.81 -4.12 1.68
N ARG A 68 -8.80 -4.12 2.55
CA ARG A 68 -7.54 -3.42 2.29
C ARG A 68 -6.80 -4.12 1.16
N ARG A 69 -6.33 -3.35 0.17
CA ARG A 69 -5.58 -3.88 -0.98
C ARG A 69 -4.20 -4.45 -0.60
N TYR A 70 -3.68 -4.07 0.56
CA TYR A 70 -2.34 -4.43 1.06
C TYR A 70 -2.34 -5.56 2.10
N LYS A 71 -3.11 -6.65 1.88
CA LYS A 71 -3.29 -7.76 2.85
C LYS A 71 -1.98 -8.38 3.39
N LEU A 72 -0.93 -8.51 2.56
CA LEU A 72 0.33 -9.17 2.96
C LEU A 72 1.17 -8.34 3.95
N VAL A 73 1.03 -7.02 3.92
CA VAL A 73 1.74 -6.11 4.82
C VAL A 73 0.84 -5.56 5.93
N ALA A 74 -0.48 -5.80 5.82
CA ALA A 74 -1.47 -5.43 6.81
C ALA A 74 -1.25 -6.19 8.14
N GLN A 75 -1.43 -5.50 9.26
CA GLN A 75 -1.27 -6.08 10.59
C GLN A 75 -2.32 -7.17 10.86
N GLU A 76 -3.54 -7.00 10.36
CA GLU A 76 -4.64 -7.94 10.56
C GLU A 76 -4.34 -9.34 9.99
N GLY A 77 -3.49 -9.42 8.96
CA GLY A 77 -3.01 -10.68 8.38
C GLY A 77 -1.84 -11.32 9.14
N ARG A 78 -1.30 -10.66 10.17
CA ARG A 78 -0.11 -11.11 10.91
C ARG A 78 -0.36 -11.16 12.41
N LYS A 79 -0.08 -12.32 13.00
CA LYS A 79 -0.18 -12.52 14.46
C LYS A 79 0.92 -11.80 15.26
N SER A 80 2.03 -11.45 14.62
CA SER A 80 3.17 -10.81 15.27
C SER A 80 3.89 -9.81 14.35
N PRO A 81 4.57 -8.81 14.93
CA PRO A 81 5.44 -7.91 14.17
C PRO A 81 6.51 -8.69 13.40
N THR A 82 6.82 -8.24 12.18
CA THR A 82 7.93 -8.80 11.41
C THR A 82 9.26 -8.26 11.92
N VAL A 83 10.22 -9.15 12.16
CA VAL A 83 11.60 -8.80 12.45
C VAL A 83 12.46 -9.18 11.26
N VAL A 84 13.10 -8.19 10.64
CA VAL A 84 14.06 -8.41 9.55
C VAL A 84 15.45 -8.56 10.15
N LYS A 85 16.13 -9.67 9.87
CA LYS A 85 17.50 -9.92 10.34
C LYS A 85 18.49 -9.59 9.24
N ALA A 86 19.44 -8.70 9.52
CA ALA A 86 20.52 -8.34 8.62
C ALA A 86 21.83 -8.22 9.39
N ASN A 87 22.85 -8.98 8.98
CA ASN A 87 24.17 -9.01 9.62
C ASN A 87 24.12 -9.16 11.16
N GLY A 88 23.27 -10.06 11.66
CA GLY A 88 23.09 -10.30 13.10
C GLY A 88 22.26 -9.26 13.86
N VAL A 89 21.84 -8.16 13.21
CA VAL A 89 20.97 -7.13 13.80
C VAL A 89 19.52 -7.38 13.39
N GLY A 90 18.60 -7.39 14.37
CA GLY A 90 17.16 -7.44 14.15
C GLY A 90 16.57 -6.04 13.98
N ILE A 91 15.68 -5.87 13.00
CA ILE A 91 14.98 -4.60 12.71
C ILE A 91 13.47 -4.83 12.85
N GLY A 92 12.84 -4.12 13.79
CA GLY A 92 11.40 -4.12 14.04
C GLY A 92 10.97 -4.96 15.25
N GLY A 93 9.67 -5.03 15.50
CA GLY A 93 9.09 -5.79 16.61
C GLY A 93 9.57 -5.30 17.99
N LYS A 94 10.15 -6.22 18.77
CA LYS A 94 10.71 -5.93 20.11
C LYS A 94 12.24 -5.80 20.09
N GLU A 95 12.85 -5.76 18.91
CA GLU A 95 14.30 -5.60 18.78
C GLU A 95 14.74 -4.20 19.25
N PRO A 96 16.01 -4.05 19.69
CA PRO A 96 16.57 -2.75 20.05
C PRO A 96 16.44 -1.72 18.92
N PHE A 97 16.45 -0.44 19.30
CA PHE A 97 16.43 0.65 18.33
C PHE A 97 17.61 0.54 17.34
N CYS A 98 17.30 0.66 16.06
CA CYS A 98 18.26 0.52 14.97
C CYS A 98 18.50 1.88 14.32
N LEU A 99 19.76 2.34 14.34
CA LEU A 99 20.18 3.58 13.68
C LEU A 99 20.98 3.27 12.41
N MET A 100 20.44 3.69 11.26
CA MET A 100 21.13 3.63 9.97
C MET A 100 21.65 5.02 9.63
N ALA A 101 22.96 5.21 9.59
CA ALA A 101 23.58 6.52 9.39
C ALA A 101 24.66 6.46 8.31
N GLY A 102 24.91 7.58 7.66
CA GLY A 102 25.88 7.71 6.59
C GLY A 102 25.49 8.78 5.59
N PRO A 103 26.34 9.06 4.59
CA PRO A 103 26.13 10.21 3.73
C PRO A 103 24.94 10.06 2.78
N CYS A 104 24.50 11.19 2.23
CA CYS A 104 23.48 11.18 1.18
C CYS A 104 23.99 10.41 -0.03
N SER A 105 25.14 10.81 -0.57
CA SER A 105 25.85 10.15 -1.67
C SER A 105 27.20 9.68 -1.19
N VAL A 106 27.73 8.61 -1.78
CA VAL A 106 29.15 8.28 -1.64
C VAL A 106 29.92 9.16 -2.61
N GLU A 107 30.83 9.98 -2.09
CA GLU A 107 31.58 10.96 -2.89
C GLU A 107 33.06 10.60 -3.01
N SER A 108 33.61 9.91 -2.02
CA SER A 108 34.92 9.27 -2.07
C SER A 108 35.02 8.17 -1.00
N GLU A 109 36.01 7.28 -1.14
CA GLU A 109 36.30 6.26 -0.12
C GLU A 109 36.68 6.89 1.23
N GLU A 110 37.54 7.92 1.21
CA GLU A 110 38.00 8.62 2.41
C GLU A 110 36.82 9.24 3.18
N GLN A 111 35.92 9.91 2.44
CA GLN A 111 34.72 10.52 2.99
C GLN A 111 33.80 9.45 3.61
N LEU A 112 33.57 8.35 2.90
CA LEU A 112 32.73 7.25 3.36
C LEU A 112 33.29 6.59 4.63
N LEU A 113 34.58 6.26 4.65
CA LEU A 113 35.23 5.63 5.79
C LEU A 113 35.26 6.55 7.01
N THR A 114 35.46 7.85 6.82
CA THR A 114 35.40 8.84 7.89
C THR A 114 34.02 8.87 8.53
N VAL A 115 32.96 8.96 7.73
CA VAL A 115 31.58 8.95 8.23
C VAL A 115 31.22 7.61 8.87
N ALA A 116 31.65 6.49 8.29
CA ALA A 116 31.36 5.16 8.83
C ALA A 116 31.92 4.97 10.25
N ARG A 117 33.17 5.40 10.48
CA ARG A 117 33.81 5.35 11.81
C ARG A 117 33.08 6.24 12.80
N ALA A 118 32.72 7.46 12.41
CA ALA A 118 31.98 8.40 13.26
C ALA A 118 30.58 7.86 13.62
N ALA A 119 29.84 7.36 12.62
CA ALA A 119 28.53 6.76 12.81
C ALA A 119 28.58 5.55 13.74
N LYS A 120 29.56 4.66 13.57
CA LYS A 120 29.75 3.49 14.43
C LYS A 120 30.04 3.91 15.88
N LYS A 121 30.91 4.91 16.08
CA LYS A 121 31.23 5.46 17.41
C LYS A 121 29.98 6.07 18.09
N ALA A 122 29.08 6.66 17.31
CA ALA A 122 27.82 7.21 17.79
C ALA A 122 26.71 6.16 18.02
N GLY A 123 26.98 4.86 17.78
CA GLY A 123 26.03 3.78 18.02
C GLY A 123 25.19 3.37 16.80
N ALA A 124 25.53 3.83 15.59
CA ALA A 124 24.87 3.34 14.38
C ALA A 124 25.11 1.83 14.20
N THR A 125 24.05 1.11 13.85
CA THR A 125 24.06 -0.33 13.58
C THR A 125 24.29 -0.64 12.11
N PHE A 126 23.92 0.28 11.22
CA PHE A 126 24.14 0.17 9.77
C PHE A 126 24.75 1.44 9.19
N LEU A 127 25.63 1.25 8.19
CA LEU A 127 26.10 2.29 7.31
C LEU A 127 25.20 2.39 6.07
N ARG A 128 24.79 3.60 5.69
CA ARG A 128 24.11 3.86 4.41
C ARG A 128 24.89 4.84 3.53
N GLY A 129 24.80 4.70 2.22
CA GLY A 129 25.39 5.64 1.26
C GLY A 129 24.82 5.39 -0.13
N GLY A 130 24.38 6.43 -0.83
CA GLY A 130 23.84 6.29 -2.18
C GLY A 130 24.95 6.25 -3.22
N ALA A 131 25.16 5.09 -3.87
CA ALA A 131 26.07 4.94 -5.00
C ALA A 131 25.48 5.49 -6.33
N PHE A 132 24.16 5.45 -6.47
CA PHE A 132 23.41 5.97 -7.62
C PHE A 132 22.45 7.06 -7.18
N LYS A 133 22.40 8.15 -7.94
CA LYS A 133 21.55 9.30 -7.68
C LYS A 133 20.72 9.65 -8.93
N PRO A 134 19.41 9.38 -8.93
CA PRO A 134 18.56 9.81 -10.04
C PRO A 134 18.45 11.33 -9.99
N ARG A 135 19.12 11.99 -10.94
CA ARG A 135 19.10 13.45 -11.09
C ARG A 135 18.29 13.84 -12.29
N THR A 136 17.58 14.95 -12.18
CA THR A 136 16.81 15.52 -13.29
C THR A 136 17.74 16.20 -14.29
N SER A 137 18.85 16.79 -13.83
CA SER A 137 19.86 17.43 -14.68
C SER A 137 21.03 16.48 -14.95
N PRO A 138 21.52 16.40 -16.20
CA PRO A 138 22.68 15.58 -16.54
C PRO A 138 24.00 16.13 -15.97
N TYR A 139 24.04 17.40 -15.57
CA TYR A 139 25.23 18.05 -15.03
C TYR A 139 25.38 17.90 -13.51
N GLU A 140 24.37 17.35 -12.85
CA GLU A 140 24.44 17.06 -11.41
C GLU A 140 25.23 15.78 -11.15
N PHE A 141 25.78 15.67 -9.95
CA PHE A 141 26.45 14.45 -9.51
C PHE A 141 25.47 13.27 -9.50
N GLN A 142 25.74 12.27 -10.36
CA GLN A 142 24.91 11.08 -10.58
C GLN A 142 25.19 9.94 -9.59
N GLY A 143 26.16 10.11 -8.68
CA GLY A 143 26.73 9.02 -7.90
C GLY A 143 27.98 8.44 -8.55
N LEU A 144 28.80 7.72 -7.78
CA LEU A 144 30.01 7.08 -8.28
C LEU A 144 29.75 5.77 -9.03
N GLY A 145 28.58 5.15 -8.87
CA GLY A 145 28.30 3.85 -9.46
C GLY A 145 29.00 2.70 -8.73
N GLU A 146 29.58 1.77 -9.50
CA GLU A 146 30.32 0.60 -9.03
C GLU A 146 31.80 0.92 -8.78
#